data_AF-A0A8T5PJV5-F1
#
_entry.id   AF-A0A8T5PJV5-F1
#
_cell.length_a   1.000
_cell.length_b   1.000
_cell.length_c   1.000
_cell.angle_alpha   90.00
_cell.angle_beta   90.00
_cell.angle_gamma   90.00
#
_symmetry.space_group_name_H-M   'P 1'
#
loop_
_entity.id
_entity.type
_entity.pdbx_description
1 polymer ?
#
loop_
_entity_poly.entity_id
_entity_poly.type
_entity_poly.pdbx_seq_one_letter_code
_entity_poly.pdbx_strand_id
1 'polypeptide(L)'
;MKVLALFVTLFFISLNISFLLNQKIFILNYGENKYALKILEYVLSKDVKIDFLTYNEISHLNDVRNLVKYVFLIRDISLIIIIFSFSYFYINKKTDYFMKILKNGFLILFSFTLLLLASTLLFFDSLFIFFHQIFFPQGNWAFEPSSNLIILFPKEFWIKQFLIFIGISFSEFIFFYFFYIQNKNRKKYK
;
A
#
# COMPACT_ATOMS: atom_id res chain seq x y z
N MET A 1 -10.77 -8.75 19.63
CA MET A 1 -10.42 -8.25 18.27
C MET A 1 -10.48 -9.40 17.24
N LYS A 2 -11.65 -9.90 16.82
CA LYS A 2 -11.85 -11.34 16.51
C LYS A 2 -11.23 -11.86 15.19
N VAL A 3 -9.92 -12.13 15.27
CA VAL A 3 -8.83 -12.38 14.29
C VAL A 3 -8.23 -11.12 13.60
N LEU A 4 -8.51 -9.93 14.16
CA LEU A 4 -8.08 -8.55 13.81
C LEU A 4 -8.09 -8.13 12.32
N ALA A 5 -9.19 -7.62 11.74
CA ALA A 5 -10.53 -7.80 12.20
C ALA A 5 -10.84 -9.27 12.00
N LEU A 6 -10.56 -9.86 10.82
CA LEU A 6 -9.94 -11.19 10.60
C LEU A 6 -8.88 -10.96 9.52
N PHE A 7 -7.77 -10.34 9.93
CA PHE A 7 -6.69 -9.71 9.17
C PHE A 7 -6.92 -8.29 8.57
N VAL A 8 -7.80 -7.41 9.11
CA VAL A 8 -8.15 -6.01 8.67
C VAL A 8 -7.69 -5.66 7.22
N THR A 9 -8.19 -6.32 6.20
CA THR A 9 -9.25 -7.32 6.26
C THR A 9 -8.93 -8.51 5.38
N LEU A 10 -7.70 -8.97 5.55
CA LEU A 10 -6.80 -9.78 4.73
C LEU A 10 -6.02 -8.89 3.74
N PHE A 11 -5.43 -7.87 4.39
CA PHE A 11 -4.38 -6.90 4.01
C PHE A 11 -4.76 -5.77 3.06
N PHE A 12 -5.89 -5.10 3.30
CA PHE A 12 -6.51 -4.20 2.31
C PHE A 12 -6.81 -4.90 0.96
N ILE A 13 -6.93 -6.24 1.03
CA ILE A 13 -7.05 -7.21 -0.07
C ILE A 13 -5.78 -7.26 -0.90
N SER A 14 -4.68 -7.56 -0.19
CA SER A 14 -3.43 -8.04 -0.74
C SER A 14 -2.71 -7.12 -1.72
N LEU A 15 -2.55 -5.82 -1.40
CA LEU A 15 -2.12 -4.77 -2.35
C LEU A 15 -3.42 -4.40 -3.13
N ASN A 16 -3.76 -3.18 -3.49
CA ASN A 16 -3.13 -2.56 -4.65
C ASN A 16 -2.32 -3.55 -5.57
N ILE A 17 -2.76 -4.80 -5.85
CA ILE A 17 -2.03 -5.94 -6.52
C ILE A 17 -1.33 -5.54 -7.81
N SER A 18 -1.74 -4.43 -8.40
CA SER A 18 -1.18 -3.88 -9.61
C SER A 18 -0.60 -2.47 -9.43
N PHE A 19 -0.84 -1.72 -8.35
CA PHE A 19 -0.35 -0.34 -8.25
C PHE A 19 1.19 -0.24 -8.25
N LEU A 20 1.87 -1.17 -7.57
CA LEU A 20 3.34 -1.28 -7.52
C LEU A 20 3.95 -2.11 -8.66
N LEU A 21 3.16 -2.92 -9.37
CA LEU A 21 3.60 -3.73 -10.52
C LEU A 21 3.26 -3.08 -11.87
N ASN A 22 2.37 -2.10 -11.88
CA ASN A 22 2.00 -1.42 -13.10
C ASN A 22 3.01 -0.32 -13.35
N GLN A 23 4.11 -0.71 -14.00
CA GLN A 23 5.01 0.24 -14.67
C GLN A 23 4.17 1.31 -15.40
N LYS A 24 2.98 1.00 -15.94
CA LYS A 24 2.13 2.01 -16.56
C LYS A 24 1.71 3.15 -15.63
N ILE A 25 1.39 2.95 -14.36
CA ILE A 25 1.01 4.07 -13.47
C ILE A 25 2.22 4.94 -13.14
N PHE A 26 3.36 4.31 -12.92
CA PHE A 26 4.63 5.01 -12.74
C PHE A 26 5.03 5.77 -14.02
N ILE A 27 4.95 5.14 -15.20
CA ILE A 27 5.14 5.72 -16.53
C ILE A 27 4.11 6.84 -16.80
N LEU A 28 2.84 6.69 -16.41
CA LEU A 28 1.81 7.73 -16.57
C LEU A 28 2.08 8.94 -15.68
N ASN A 29 2.74 8.75 -14.53
CA ASN A 29 3.09 9.82 -13.61
C ASN A 29 4.43 10.49 -13.92
N TYR A 30 5.34 9.78 -14.59
CA TYR A 30 6.73 10.17 -14.75
C TYR A 30 7.15 10.38 -16.22
N GLY A 31 6.39 9.84 -17.16
CA GLY A 31 6.79 9.71 -18.56
C GLY A 31 7.86 8.61 -18.75
N GLU A 32 8.42 8.53 -19.95
CA GLU A 32 9.53 7.61 -20.28
C GLU A 32 10.88 8.03 -19.64
N ASN A 33 10.88 8.60 -18.43
CA ASN A 33 12.14 8.93 -17.76
C ASN A 33 12.87 7.65 -17.37
N LYS A 34 13.88 7.32 -18.17
CA LYS A 34 14.72 6.14 -18.02
C LYS A 34 15.35 6.02 -16.63
N TYR A 35 15.69 7.13 -15.96
CA TYR A 35 16.36 7.09 -14.65
C TYR A 35 15.40 6.67 -13.54
N ALA A 36 14.20 7.25 -13.49
CA ALA A 36 13.17 6.85 -12.54
C ALA A 36 12.75 5.38 -12.73
N LEU A 37 12.63 4.94 -14.00
CA LEU A 37 12.33 3.54 -14.33
C LEU A 37 13.44 2.58 -13.86
N LYS A 38 14.72 2.94 -14.06
CA LYS A 38 15.84 2.17 -13.53
C LYS A 38 15.81 2.06 -12.00
N ILE A 39 15.40 3.12 -11.29
CA ILE A 39 15.26 3.07 -9.82
C ILE A 39 14.11 2.14 -9.43
N LEU A 40 12.97 2.22 -10.11
CA LEU A 40 11.86 1.30 -9.86
C LEU A 40 12.29 -0.16 -10.09
N GLU A 41 12.96 -0.45 -11.20
CA GLU A 41 13.48 -1.77 -11.51
C GLU A 41 14.52 -2.24 -10.48
N TYR A 42 15.41 -1.34 -10.05
CA TYR A 42 16.34 -1.63 -8.96
C TYR A 42 15.61 -2.03 -7.67
N VAL A 43 14.59 -1.27 -7.26
CA VAL A 43 13.81 -1.56 -6.05
C VAL A 43 13.07 -2.89 -6.17
N LEU A 44 12.60 -3.26 -7.37
CA LEU A 44 11.81 -4.47 -7.59
C LEU A 44 12.64 -5.76 -7.81
N SER A 45 13.69 -5.73 -8.65
CA SER A 45 14.40 -6.94 -9.09
C SER A 45 15.90 -6.98 -8.79
N LYS A 46 16.57 -5.83 -8.58
CA LYS A 46 18.04 -5.70 -8.40
C LYS A 46 18.89 -5.96 -9.66
N ASP A 47 18.28 -6.21 -10.81
CA ASP A 47 19.01 -6.60 -12.03
C ASP A 47 19.59 -5.42 -12.83
N VAL A 48 19.44 -4.19 -12.32
CA VAL A 48 19.86 -2.96 -13.02
C VAL A 48 20.85 -2.14 -12.22
N LYS A 49 21.82 -1.52 -12.92
CA LYS A 49 22.76 -0.57 -12.32
C LYS A 49 22.16 0.84 -12.25
N ILE A 50 22.31 1.47 -11.08
CA ILE A 50 21.89 2.85 -10.75
C ILE A 50 23.13 3.72 -10.43
N ASP A 51 24.09 3.71 -11.35
CA ASP A 51 25.40 4.38 -11.27
C ASP A 51 25.33 5.92 -11.27
N PHE A 52 24.19 6.49 -11.64
CA PHE A 52 23.91 7.92 -11.56
C PHE A 52 23.53 8.37 -10.14
N LEU A 53 23.42 7.47 -9.16
CA LEU A 53 23.13 7.81 -7.77
C LEU A 53 24.41 7.78 -6.92
N THR A 54 24.46 8.62 -5.90
CA THR A 54 25.55 8.62 -4.91
C THR A 54 25.51 7.38 -4.02
N TYR A 55 26.61 7.12 -3.31
CA TYR A 55 26.68 6.02 -2.34
C TYR A 55 25.55 6.06 -1.30
N ASN A 56 25.26 7.25 -0.76
CA ASN A 56 24.21 7.43 0.25
C ASN A 56 22.80 7.18 -0.32
N GLU A 57 22.52 7.65 -1.54
CA GLU A 57 21.25 7.39 -2.22
C GLU A 57 21.07 5.90 -2.53
N ILE A 58 22.13 5.21 -2.95
CA ILE A 58 22.12 3.75 -3.17
C ILE A 58 21.92 3.01 -1.84
N SER A 59 22.58 3.44 -0.77
CA SER A 59 22.41 2.88 0.58
C SER A 59 20.94 2.97 1.02
N HIS A 60 20.32 4.13 0.88
CA HIS A 60 18.90 4.30 1.18
C HIS A 60 17.99 3.44 0.31
N LEU A 61 18.24 3.38 -1.01
CA LEU A 61 17.46 2.53 -1.91
C LEU A 61 17.59 1.04 -1.60
N ASN A 62 18.70 0.60 -1.01
CA ASN A 62 18.81 -0.78 -0.49
C ASN A 62 17.86 -1.02 0.69
N ASP A 63 17.73 -0.05 1.59
CA ASP A 63 16.80 -0.15 2.71
C ASP A 63 15.34 -0.10 2.23
N VAL A 64 15.02 0.83 1.31
CA VAL A 64 13.71 0.92 0.66
C VAL A 64 13.35 -0.39 -0.03
N ARG A 65 14.30 -1.00 -0.76
CA ARG A 65 14.10 -2.33 -1.37
C ARG A 65 13.73 -3.37 -0.33
N ASN A 66 14.45 -3.43 0.80
CA ASN A 66 14.17 -4.40 1.84
C ASN A 66 12.78 -4.18 2.45
N LEU A 67 12.41 -2.92 2.71
CA LEU A 67 11.08 -2.57 3.16
C LEU A 67 10.00 -3.03 2.16
N VAL A 68 10.19 -2.76 0.87
CA VAL A 68 9.27 -3.20 -0.21
C VAL A 68 9.15 -4.73 -0.24
N LYS A 69 10.25 -5.47 -0.06
CA LYS A 69 10.22 -6.94 0.03
C LYS A 69 9.42 -7.43 1.23
N TYR A 70 9.57 -6.82 2.40
CA TYR A 70 8.78 -7.18 3.57
C TYR A 70 7.30 -6.89 3.36
N VAL A 71 6.96 -5.76 2.73
CA VAL A 71 5.58 -5.42 2.35
C VAL A 71 5.00 -6.49 1.41
N PHE A 72 5.76 -6.94 0.40
CA PHE A 72 5.32 -8.02 -0.50
C PHE A 72 5.18 -9.37 0.20
N LEU A 73 6.08 -9.71 1.11
CA LEU A 73 5.98 -10.94 1.88
C LEU A 73 4.73 -10.94 2.79
N ILE A 74 4.49 -9.84 3.50
CA ILE A 74 3.31 -9.68 4.34
C ILE A 74 2.05 -9.78 3.47
N ARG A 75 2.03 -9.13 2.31
CA ARG A 75 0.94 -9.26 1.33
C ARG A 75 0.66 -10.73 0.97
N ASP A 76 1.69 -11.48 0.60
CA ASP A 76 1.53 -12.87 0.14
C ASP A 76 1.04 -13.80 1.25
N ILE A 77 1.57 -13.62 2.47
CA ILE A 77 1.08 -14.35 3.65
C ILE A 77 -0.40 -14.00 3.90
N SER A 78 -0.77 -12.73 3.73
CA SER A 78 -2.14 -12.28 3.93
C SER A 78 -3.11 -12.92 2.94
N LEU A 79 -2.73 -13.03 1.66
CA LEU A 79 -3.50 -13.73 0.62
C LEU A 79 -3.80 -15.16 1.01
N ILE A 80 -2.79 -15.86 1.51
CA ILE A 80 -2.92 -17.25 1.93
C ILE A 80 -3.94 -17.35 3.08
N ILE A 81 -3.85 -16.45 4.06
CA ILE A 81 -4.81 -16.39 5.17
C ILE A 81 -6.23 -16.09 4.65
N ILE A 82 -6.40 -15.32 3.53
CA ILE A 82 -7.73 -15.08 2.92
C ILE A 82 -8.38 -16.38 2.57
N ILE A 83 -7.66 -17.15 1.77
CA ILE A 83 -8.17 -18.35 1.13
C ILE A 83 -8.56 -19.36 2.22
N PHE A 84 -7.71 -19.53 3.23
CA PHE A 84 -7.99 -20.44 4.34
C PHE A 84 -9.14 -19.95 5.22
N SER A 85 -9.19 -18.66 5.55
CA SER A 85 -10.26 -18.09 6.37
C SER A 85 -11.61 -18.21 5.66
N PHE A 86 -11.67 -17.81 4.39
CA PHE A 86 -12.88 -17.91 3.60
C PHE A 86 -13.35 -19.37 3.49
N SER A 87 -12.44 -20.30 3.17
CA SER A 87 -12.74 -21.73 3.08
C SER A 87 -13.28 -22.28 4.40
N TYR A 88 -12.63 -21.96 5.52
CA TYR A 88 -13.07 -22.37 6.85
C TYR A 88 -14.48 -21.87 7.17
N PHE A 89 -14.75 -20.57 7.00
CA PHE A 89 -16.06 -20.01 7.32
C PHE A 89 -17.17 -20.46 6.36
N TYR A 90 -16.82 -20.73 5.09
CA TYR A 90 -17.74 -21.25 4.09
C TYR A 90 -18.16 -22.69 4.41
N ILE A 91 -17.19 -23.60 4.62
CA ILE A 91 -17.45 -25.02 4.92
C ILE A 91 -18.27 -25.17 6.21
N ASN A 92 -17.97 -24.36 7.23
CA ASN A 92 -18.67 -24.39 8.51
C ASN A 92 -20.02 -23.64 8.50
N LYS A 93 -20.49 -23.15 7.34
CA LYS A 93 -21.72 -22.36 7.18
C LYS A 93 -21.80 -21.13 8.11
N LYS A 94 -20.64 -20.56 8.48
CA LYS A 94 -20.49 -19.39 9.37
C LYS A 94 -20.23 -18.09 8.60
N THR A 95 -20.76 -17.98 7.37
CA THR A 95 -20.51 -16.83 6.49
C THR A 95 -21.01 -15.50 7.07
N ASP A 96 -22.07 -15.50 7.88
CA ASP A 96 -22.54 -14.28 8.56
C ASP A 96 -21.56 -13.73 9.58
N TYR A 97 -20.92 -14.63 10.32
CA TYR A 97 -19.90 -14.25 11.28
C TYR A 97 -18.66 -13.71 10.55
N PHE A 98 -18.25 -14.35 9.46
CA PHE A 98 -17.19 -13.86 8.59
C PHE A 98 -17.49 -12.45 8.05
N MET A 99 -18.70 -12.19 7.55
CA MET A 99 -19.09 -10.87 7.02
C MET A 99 -19.13 -9.78 8.10
N LYS A 100 -19.55 -10.11 9.33
CA LYS A 100 -19.46 -9.17 10.47
C LYS A 100 -18.02 -8.80 10.79
N ILE A 101 -17.14 -9.79 10.75
CA ILE A 101 -15.72 -9.56 10.94
C ILE A 101 -15.14 -8.68 9.82
N LEU A 102 -15.48 -8.98 8.56
CA LEU A 102 -15.00 -8.20 7.42
C LEU A 102 -15.41 -6.73 7.53
N LYS A 103 -16.69 -6.47 7.86
CA LYS A 103 -17.21 -5.10 8.04
C LYS A 103 -16.42 -4.31 9.09
N ASN A 104 -16.07 -4.94 10.22
CA ASN A 104 -15.35 -4.24 11.27
C ASN A 104 -13.93 -3.87 10.83
N GLY A 105 -13.25 -4.75 10.09
CA GLY A 105 -11.93 -4.42 9.55
C GLY A 105 -12.00 -3.31 8.53
N PHE A 106 -12.98 -3.39 7.65
CA PHE A 106 -13.24 -2.39 6.65
C PHE A 106 -13.45 -0.99 7.25
N LEU A 107 -14.20 -0.87 8.35
CA LEU A 107 -14.40 0.43 9.04
C LEU A 107 -13.10 0.98 9.63
N ILE A 108 -12.25 0.11 10.20
CA ILE A 108 -10.93 0.50 10.71
C ILE A 108 -10.06 1.04 9.57
N LEU A 109 -10.03 0.33 8.44
CA LEU A 109 -9.28 0.73 7.25
C LEU A 109 -9.78 2.05 6.67
N PHE A 110 -11.09 2.21 6.53
CA PHE A 110 -11.69 3.44 6.03
C PHE A 110 -11.29 4.65 6.87
N SER A 111 -11.33 4.49 8.19
CA SER A 111 -10.91 5.54 9.13
C SER A 111 -9.42 5.86 8.99
N PHE A 112 -8.57 4.83 8.85
CA PHE A 112 -7.14 5.01 8.61
C PHE A 112 -6.84 5.71 7.28
N THR A 113 -7.51 5.34 6.19
CA THR A 113 -7.34 5.97 4.87
C THR A 113 -7.77 7.44 4.88
N LEU A 114 -8.84 7.78 5.59
CA LEU A 114 -9.23 9.18 5.78
C LEU A 114 -8.17 9.97 6.56
N LEU A 115 -7.62 9.38 7.63
CA LEU A 115 -6.53 9.99 8.38
C LEU A 115 -5.28 10.19 7.49
N LEU A 116 -4.95 9.20 6.67
CA LEU A 116 -3.84 9.27 5.72
C LEU A 116 -4.07 10.35 4.65
N LEU A 117 -5.30 10.50 4.17
CA LEU A 117 -5.67 11.58 3.24
C LEU A 117 -5.49 12.95 3.89
N ALA A 118 -6.05 13.16 5.08
CA ALA A 118 -5.92 14.40 5.81
C ALA A 118 -4.43 14.73 6.08
N SER A 119 -3.66 13.73 6.50
CA SER A 119 -2.22 13.86 6.78
C SER A 119 -1.43 14.19 5.51
N THR A 120 -1.73 13.54 4.39
CA THR A 120 -1.10 13.82 3.09
C THR A 120 -1.37 15.25 2.62
N LEU A 121 -2.60 15.74 2.79
CA LEU A 121 -2.98 17.07 2.30
C LEU A 121 -2.53 18.22 3.22
N LEU A 122 -2.52 17.99 4.53
CA LEU A 122 -2.30 19.05 5.52
C LEU A 122 -0.92 18.99 6.18
N PHE A 123 -0.31 17.81 6.25
CA PHE A 123 0.87 17.54 7.08
C PHE A 123 1.92 16.66 6.38
N PHE A 124 2.06 16.78 5.05
CA PHE A 124 2.93 15.91 4.27
C PHE A 124 4.37 15.83 4.81
N ASP A 125 4.99 16.96 5.15
CA ASP A 125 6.40 16.97 5.57
C ASP A 125 6.59 16.23 6.89
N SER A 126 5.67 16.42 7.85
CA SER A 126 5.66 15.68 9.11
C SER A 126 5.41 14.19 8.90
N LEU A 127 4.47 13.83 8.00
CA LEU A 127 4.20 12.45 7.64
C LEU A 127 5.42 11.78 6.99
N PHE A 128 6.09 12.48 6.07
CA PHE A 128 7.31 12.01 5.40
C PHE A 128 8.43 11.77 6.42
N ILE A 129 8.70 12.74 7.31
CA ILE A 129 9.73 12.59 8.35
C ILE A 129 9.40 11.43 9.30
N PHE A 130 8.16 11.36 9.78
CA PHE A 130 7.73 10.31 10.70
C PHE A 130 7.87 8.91 10.09
N PHE A 131 7.49 8.75 8.83
CA PHE A 131 7.69 7.50 8.09
C PHE A 131 9.18 7.12 8.04
N HIS A 132 10.04 8.06 7.68
CA HIS A 132 11.46 7.77 7.54
C HIS A 132 12.15 7.51 8.89
N GLN A 133 11.72 8.16 9.96
CA GLN A 133 12.23 7.89 11.31
C GLN A 133 11.88 6.47 11.79
N ILE A 134 10.70 5.96 11.43
CA ILE A 134 10.28 4.60 11.79
C ILE A 134 11.03 3.55 10.99
N PHE A 135 11.10 3.71 9.67
CA PHE A 135 11.59 2.67 8.77
C PHE A 135 13.08 2.77 8.45
N PHE A 136 13.67 3.96 8.61
CA PHE A 136 15.08 4.25 8.34
C PHE A 136 15.74 5.01 9.51
N PRO A 137 15.73 4.45 10.73
CA PRO A 137 16.25 5.11 11.93
C PRO A 137 17.74 5.47 11.87
N GLN A 138 18.50 4.85 10.97
CA GLN A 138 19.90 5.15 10.67
C GLN A 138 20.11 6.52 10.00
N GLY A 139 19.05 7.19 9.55
CA GLY A 139 19.11 8.58 9.07
C GLY A 139 19.68 8.76 7.66
N ASN A 140 19.83 7.71 6.86
CA ASN A 140 20.40 7.76 5.51
C ASN A 140 19.41 8.23 4.42
N TRP A 141 18.36 8.96 4.78
CA TRP A 141 17.27 9.37 3.88
C TRP A 141 17.15 10.88 3.68
N ALA A 142 17.84 11.68 4.50
CA ALA A 142 17.85 13.13 4.37
C ALA A 142 18.90 13.53 3.32
N PHE A 143 18.43 13.97 2.16
CA PHE A 143 19.29 14.37 1.05
C PHE A 143 19.20 15.86 0.76
N GLU A 144 20.27 16.40 0.19
CA GLU A 144 20.29 17.76 -0.35
C GLU A 144 19.25 17.92 -1.47
N PRO A 145 18.68 19.12 -1.68
CA PRO A 145 17.74 19.38 -2.77
C PRO A 145 18.31 19.09 -4.17
N SER A 146 19.62 19.14 -4.33
CA SER A 146 20.32 18.82 -5.58
C SER A 146 20.58 17.32 -5.79
N SER A 147 20.19 16.46 -4.85
CA SER A 147 20.33 15.01 -5.01
C SER A 147 19.41 14.48 -6.11
N ASN A 148 19.87 13.43 -6.78
CA ASN A 148 19.13 12.83 -7.87
C ASN A 148 17.83 12.19 -7.36
N LEU A 149 17.80 11.64 -6.15
CA LEU A 149 16.58 11.11 -5.55
C LEU A 149 15.54 12.19 -5.28
N ILE A 150 15.93 13.39 -4.83
CA ILE A 150 14.98 14.49 -4.58
C ILE A 150 14.50 15.11 -5.89
N ILE A 151 15.40 15.34 -6.84
CA ILE A 151 15.04 15.84 -8.18
C ILE A 151 14.11 14.85 -8.88
N LEU A 152 14.41 13.55 -8.79
CA LEU A 152 13.59 12.54 -9.43
C LEU A 152 12.27 12.33 -8.69
N PHE A 153 12.26 12.28 -7.36
CA PHE A 153 11.04 12.01 -6.59
C PHE A 153 10.68 13.20 -5.69
N PRO A 154 10.27 14.33 -6.28
CA PRO A 154 9.93 15.52 -5.51
C PRO A 154 8.65 15.29 -4.70
N LYS A 155 8.37 16.20 -3.78
CA LYS A 155 7.19 16.13 -2.90
C LYS A 155 5.87 15.90 -3.66
N GLU A 156 5.68 16.60 -4.78
CA GLU A 156 4.49 16.51 -5.62
C GLU A 156 4.29 15.10 -6.18
N PHE A 157 5.39 14.41 -6.52
CA PHE A 157 5.34 13.03 -6.96
C PHE A 157 4.74 12.13 -5.87
N TRP A 158 5.23 12.24 -4.64
CA TRP A 158 4.77 11.42 -3.52
C TRP A 158 3.34 11.75 -3.09
N ILE A 159 2.97 13.03 -3.04
CA ILE A 159 1.58 13.44 -2.81
C ILE A 159 0.67 12.80 -3.86
N LYS A 160 1.05 12.88 -5.15
CA LYS A 160 0.27 12.27 -6.24
C LYS A 160 0.16 10.75 -6.06
N GLN A 161 1.25 10.06 -5.70
CA GLN A 161 1.20 8.61 -5.44
C GLN A 161 0.26 8.28 -4.28
N PHE A 162 0.33 9.02 -3.17
CA PHE A 162 -0.58 8.82 -2.04
C PHE A 162 -2.04 9.08 -2.42
N LEU A 163 -2.32 10.13 -3.19
CA LEU A 163 -3.69 10.43 -3.63
C LEU A 163 -4.25 9.35 -4.55
N ILE A 164 -3.46 8.80 -5.48
CA ILE A 164 -3.93 7.71 -6.34
C ILE A 164 -4.18 6.45 -5.50
N PHE A 165 -3.26 6.11 -4.59
CA PHE A 165 -3.43 4.98 -3.67
C PHE A 165 -4.73 5.13 -2.85
N ILE A 166 -4.96 6.30 -2.28
CA ILE A 166 -6.18 6.63 -1.51
C ILE A 166 -7.43 6.54 -2.39
N GLY A 167 -7.38 7.07 -3.62
CA GLY A 167 -8.50 7.01 -4.56
C GLY A 167 -8.90 5.57 -4.91
N ILE A 168 -7.92 4.70 -5.14
CA ILE A 168 -8.15 3.27 -5.36
C ILE A 168 -8.78 2.64 -4.12
N SER A 169 -8.24 2.91 -2.92
CA SER A 169 -8.82 2.43 -1.67
C SER A 169 -10.29 2.84 -1.50
N PHE A 170 -10.66 4.08 -1.84
CA PHE A 170 -12.07 4.51 -1.80
C PHE A 170 -12.96 3.75 -2.79
N SER A 171 -12.46 3.41 -3.99
CA SER A 171 -13.24 2.63 -4.96
C SER A 171 -13.56 1.22 -4.44
N GLU A 172 -12.58 0.56 -3.81
CA GLU A 172 -12.76 -0.74 -3.14
C GLU A 172 -13.75 -0.61 -1.99
N PHE A 173 -13.71 0.53 -1.30
CA PHE A 173 -14.62 0.78 -0.22
C PHE A 173 -16.08 0.85 -0.67
N ILE A 174 -16.34 1.58 -1.74
CA ILE A 174 -17.66 1.67 -2.35
C ILE A 174 -18.13 0.28 -2.78
N PHE A 175 -17.27 -0.51 -3.43
CA PHE A 175 -17.60 -1.87 -3.85
C PHE A 175 -18.01 -2.78 -2.69
N PHE A 176 -17.21 -2.83 -1.62
CA PHE A 176 -17.51 -3.66 -0.45
C PHE A 176 -18.82 -3.25 0.23
N TYR A 177 -19.09 -1.94 0.32
CA TYR A 177 -20.33 -1.43 0.90
C TYR A 177 -21.57 -1.95 0.17
N PHE A 178 -21.57 -1.88 -1.17
CA PHE A 178 -22.66 -2.42 -1.99
C PHE A 178 -22.78 -3.94 -1.87
N PHE A 179 -21.66 -4.66 -1.91
CA PHE A 179 -21.63 -6.11 -1.73
C PHE A 179 -22.23 -6.52 -0.37
N TYR A 180 -21.84 -5.83 0.71
CA TYR A 180 -22.34 -6.09 2.06
C TYR A 180 -23.85 -5.88 2.17
N ILE A 181 -24.39 -4.80 1.60
CA ILE A 181 -25.84 -4.52 1.59
C ILE A 181 -26.60 -5.59 0.82
N GLN A 182 -26.12 -5.96 -0.38
CA GLN A 182 -26.79 -6.97 -1.21
C GLN A 182 -26.87 -8.32 -0.50
N ASN A 183 -25.78 -8.74 0.16
CA ASN A 183 -25.74 -9.99 0.92
C ASN A 183 -26.68 -9.95 2.15
N LYS A 184 -26.75 -8.80 2.85
CA LYS A 184 -27.69 -8.61 3.96
C LYS A 184 -29.14 -8.69 3.50
N ASN A 185 -29.48 -8.06 2.36
CA ASN A 185 -30.83 -8.06 1.81
C ASN A 185 -31.26 -9.47 1.34
N ARG A 186 -30.40 -10.21 0.64
CA ARG A 186 -30.69 -11.60 0.22
C ARG A 186 -31.04 -12.53 1.38
N LYS A 187 -30.50 -12.29 2.57
CA LYS A 187 -30.78 -13.07 3.79
C LYS A 187 -32.04 -12.62 4.53
N LYS A 188 -32.54 -11.41 4.29
CA LYS A 188 -33.78 -10.91 4.91
C LYS A 188 -35.04 -11.53 4.26
N TYR A 189 -34.93 -12.05 3.04
CA TYR A 189 -36.02 -12.64 2.26
C TYR A 189 -35.94 -14.18 2.12
N LYS A 190 -35.10 -14.82 2.95
CA LYS A 190 -35.05 -16.27 3.14
C LYS A 190 -35.47 -16.60 4.56
#